data_AF-V5H440-F1
#
_entry.id   AF-V5H440-F1
#
_cell.length_a   1.000
_cell.length_b   1.000
_cell.length_c   1.000
_cell.angle_alpha   90.00
_cell.angle_beta   90.00
_cell.angle_gamma   90.00
#
_symmetry.space_group_name_H-M   'P 1'
#
loop_
_entity.id
_entity.type
_entity.pdbx_description
1 polymer ?
#
loop_
_entity_poly.entity_id
_entity_poly.type
_entity_poly.pdbx_seq_one_letter_code
_entity_poly.pdbx_strand_id
1 'polypeptide(L)'
;MKIKWMLAYILLSSSLVFGNAAKVENSTKKAPETPKKPVSSNARPAEKKTAASTSPQAKQTKTSPKATAAPQPPAPLPSTDPIICELENNKSGFALPSLQCTLRELPENIKDKLNKYMKTAGKNESILLKEICEAKGKRENPDFMSNYTNNDKDMIYDTSVLCRIRHTAKSEC
;
A
#
# COMPACT_ATOMS: atom_id res chain seq x y z
N MET A 1 16.02 -0.25 52.14
CA MET A 1 16.24 0.99 51.35
C MET A 1 16.17 0.69 49.84
N LYS A 2 14.97 0.50 49.25
CA LYS A 2 14.83 0.30 47.79
C LYS A 2 13.58 0.93 47.14
N ILE A 3 12.61 1.42 47.91
CA ILE A 3 11.43 2.13 47.37
C ILE A 3 11.68 3.64 47.14
N LYS A 4 12.61 4.26 47.89
CA LYS A 4 12.82 5.72 47.84
C LYS A 4 13.46 6.25 46.54
N TRP A 5 13.92 5.40 45.62
CA TRP A 5 14.58 5.84 44.38
C TRP A 5 13.69 5.86 43.14
N MET A 6 12.55 5.15 43.13
CA MET A 6 11.67 5.11 41.96
C MET A 6 10.83 6.38 41.78
N LEU A 7 10.60 7.15 42.85
CA LEU A 7 9.80 8.38 42.78
C LEU A 7 10.55 9.56 42.13
N ALA A 8 11.88 9.58 42.19
CA ALA A 8 12.68 10.65 41.60
C ALA A 8 12.70 10.60 40.07
N TYR A 9 12.61 9.39 39.49
CA TYR A 9 12.62 9.22 38.03
C TYR A 9 11.32 9.67 37.37
N ILE A 10 10.18 9.49 38.04
CA ILE A 10 8.85 9.83 37.48
C ILE A 10 8.63 11.35 37.46
N LEU A 11 9.25 12.10 38.38
CA LEU A 11 9.15 13.55 38.44
C LEU A 11 10.06 14.29 37.45
N LEU A 12 11.12 13.64 36.95
CA LEU A 12 12.07 14.30 36.03
C LEU A 12 11.62 14.22 34.55
N SER A 13 10.72 13.30 34.19
CA SER A 13 10.29 13.09 32.80
C SER A 13 9.15 14.01 32.32
N SER A 14 8.51 14.75 33.21
CA SER A 14 7.37 15.62 32.87
C SER A 14 7.76 17.03 32.43
N SER A 15 9.05 17.38 32.46
CA SER A 15 9.53 18.75 32.15
C SER A 15 9.94 18.97 30.69
N LEU A 16 9.83 17.96 29.81
CA LEU A 16 10.26 18.06 28.40
C LEU A 16 9.11 18.14 27.37
N VAL A 17 7.92 18.53 27.80
CA VAL A 17 6.78 18.85 26.91
C VAL A 17 6.34 20.29 27.16
N PHE A 18 7.19 21.26 26.83
CA PHE A 18 6.76 22.65 26.64
C PHE A 18 7.62 23.35 25.59
N GLY A 19 7.02 23.52 24.41
CA GLY A 19 7.01 24.76 23.64
C GLY A 19 8.33 25.37 23.16
N ASN A 20 8.62 25.19 21.87
CA ASN A 20 9.07 26.31 21.03
C ASN A 20 8.27 26.29 19.73
N ALA A 21 7.03 26.80 19.79
CA ALA A 21 6.27 27.14 18.60
C ALA A 21 6.88 28.41 18.00
N ALA A 22 7.71 28.24 16.97
CA ALA A 22 8.20 29.36 16.19
C ALA A 22 7.03 29.96 15.38
N LYS A 23 6.67 31.18 15.80
CA LYS A 23 6.01 32.27 15.08
C LYS A 23 5.77 32.00 13.57
N VAL A 24 4.51 31.68 13.23
CA VAL A 24 3.99 31.79 11.86
C VAL A 24 3.78 33.26 11.55
N GLU A 25 4.55 33.77 10.60
CA GLU A 25 4.35 35.10 10.04
C GLU A 25 3.23 35.05 8.99
N ASN A 26 2.29 35.98 9.13
CA ASN A 26 1.12 36.12 8.29
C ASN A 26 1.52 36.39 6.83
N SER A 27 0.88 35.71 5.89
CA SER A 27 0.69 36.25 4.55
C SER A 27 -0.67 35.85 4.00
N THR A 28 -1.51 36.88 3.96
CA THR A 28 -2.85 36.99 3.40
C THR A 28 -2.86 36.62 1.91
N LYS A 29 -3.78 35.74 1.48
CA LYS A 29 -4.71 35.98 0.35
C LYS A 29 -5.59 34.75 0.02
N LYS A 30 -6.87 34.89 0.37
CA LYS A 30 -8.07 34.65 -0.46
C LYS A 30 -8.31 33.24 -1.08
N ALA A 31 -9.39 32.61 -0.65
CA ALA A 31 -10.18 31.62 -1.40
C ALA A 31 -11.64 32.14 -1.50
N PRO A 32 -12.61 31.49 -2.18
CA PRO A 32 -12.57 30.44 -3.21
C PRO A 32 -13.47 30.78 -4.44
N GLU A 33 -13.43 29.99 -5.53
CA GLU A 33 -14.64 29.74 -6.36
C GLU A 33 -14.60 28.33 -7.00
N THR A 34 -15.69 27.58 -6.83
CA THR A 34 -16.09 26.33 -7.51
C THR A 34 -17.40 26.60 -8.28
N PRO A 35 -18.00 25.63 -9.01
CA PRO A 35 -17.58 24.93 -10.23
C PRO A 35 -18.65 25.10 -11.36
N LYS A 36 -18.35 24.76 -12.63
CA LYS A 36 -19.41 24.66 -13.68
C LYS A 36 -19.38 23.33 -14.44
N LYS A 37 -20.53 22.65 -14.42
CA LYS A 37 -20.95 21.42 -15.12
C LYS A 37 -21.12 21.65 -16.65
N PRO A 38 -21.18 20.58 -17.48
CA PRO A 38 -21.20 20.67 -18.93
C PRO A 38 -22.63 20.87 -19.49
N VAL A 39 -22.73 21.56 -20.63
CA VAL A 39 -23.99 21.81 -21.33
C VAL A 39 -24.20 20.77 -22.44
N SER A 40 -25.38 20.15 -22.37
CA SER A 40 -26.05 19.32 -23.38
C SER A 40 -26.65 20.18 -24.48
N SER A 41 -26.71 19.67 -25.72
CA SER A 41 -27.69 20.14 -26.72
C SER A 41 -28.22 18.99 -27.56
N ASN A 42 -29.50 18.65 -27.33
CA ASN A 42 -30.36 17.88 -28.21
C ASN A 42 -30.81 18.74 -29.41
N ALA A 43 -30.89 18.15 -30.61
CA ALA A 43 -31.79 18.60 -31.67
C ALA A 43 -32.18 17.43 -32.61
N ARG A 44 -33.39 16.91 -32.40
CA ARG A 44 -34.30 16.35 -33.43
C ARG A 44 -35.19 17.53 -33.89
N PRO A 45 -36.12 17.46 -34.88
CA PRO A 45 -36.54 16.32 -35.71
C PRO A 45 -36.87 16.62 -37.20
N ALA A 46 -37.09 15.59 -38.00
CA ALA A 46 -38.28 15.44 -38.87
C ALA A 46 -38.22 14.13 -39.68
N GLU A 47 -39.40 13.65 -40.04
CA GLU A 47 -39.76 12.30 -40.45
C GLU A 47 -40.34 12.35 -41.88
N LYS A 48 -40.01 11.38 -42.76
CA LYS A 48 -40.99 10.53 -43.50
C LYS A 48 -40.46 9.85 -44.78
N LYS A 49 -40.95 8.60 -44.90
CA LYS A 49 -41.33 7.81 -46.09
C LYS A 49 -40.28 6.99 -46.89
N THR A 50 -40.25 5.69 -46.55
CA THR A 50 -40.58 4.51 -47.37
C THR A 50 -40.17 4.46 -48.86
N ALA A 51 -39.28 3.53 -49.21
CA ALA A 51 -39.40 2.59 -50.34
C ALA A 51 -38.31 1.49 -50.24
N ALA A 52 -38.59 0.31 -50.80
CA ALA A 52 -38.01 -0.98 -50.46
C ALA A 52 -36.75 -1.41 -51.25
N SER A 53 -36.08 -2.42 -50.69
CA SER A 53 -35.39 -3.54 -51.36
C SER A 53 -34.09 -3.29 -52.13
N THR A 54 -32.95 -3.76 -51.59
CA THR A 54 -32.22 -4.95 -52.09
C THR A 54 -30.91 -5.15 -51.31
N SER A 55 -30.76 -6.32 -50.67
CA SER A 55 -29.49 -6.80 -50.09
C SER A 55 -28.69 -7.58 -51.13
N PRO A 56 -27.36 -7.45 -51.13
CA PRO A 56 -26.48 -8.59 -51.36
C PRO A 56 -25.63 -8.89 -50.12
N GLN A 57 -25.82 -10.09 -49.61
CA GLN A 57 -25.14 -10.69 -48.48
C GLN A 57 -23.64 -10.89 -48.78
N ALA A 58 -22.78 -10.08 -48.15
CA ALA A 58 -21.34 -10.29 -48.18
C ALA A 58 -20.97 -11.50 -47.30
N LYS A 59 -20.40 -12.53 -47.92
CA LYS A 59 -19.83 -13.72 -47.28
C LYS A 59 -18.77 -13.31 -46.25
N GLN A 60 -19.00 -13.62 -44.98
CA GLN A 60 -17.98 -13.53 -43.93
C GLN A 60 -17.00 -14.70 -44.07
N THR A 61 -15.80 -14.44 -44.59
CA THR A 61 -14.65 -15.30 -44.35
C THR A 61 -14.08 -14.91 -42.98
N LYS A 62 -14.39 -15.67 -41.93
CA LYS A 62 -13.74 -15.50 -40.62
C LYS A 62 -12.81 -16.67 -40.37
N THR A 63 -11.53 -16.35 -40.51
CA THR A 63 -10.37 -17.14 -40.08
C THR A 63 -10.53 -17.61 -38.64
N SER A 64 -10.24 -18.90 -38.43
CA SER A 64 -10.23 -19.52 -37.10
C SER A 64 -9.25 -18.79 -36.17
N PRO A 65 -9.61 -18.47 -34.91
CA PRO A 65 -8.69 -17.84 -33.98
C PRO A 65 -7.51 -18.77 -33.69
N LYS A 66 -6.30 -18.31 -33.99
CA LYS A 66 -5.06 -18.96 -33.57
C LYS A 66 -5.06 -19.02 -32.04
N ALA A 67 -4.97 -20.22 -31.47
CA ALA A 67 -4.87 -20.41 -30.03
C ALA A 67 -3.61 -19.71 -29.51
N THR A 68 -3.77 -18.55 -28.88
CA THR A 68 -2.73 -17.90 -28.09
C THR A 68 -2.50 -18.75 -26.85
N ALA A 69 -1.25 -19.14 -26.59
CA ALA A 69 -0.88 -19.85 -25.38
C ALA A 69 -1.35 -19.07 -24.14
N ALA A 70 -1.83 -19.79 -23.13
CA ALA A 70 -2.26 -19.17 -21.88
C ALA A 70 -1.10 -18.33 -21.29
N PRO A 71 -1.38 -17.14 -20.75
CA PRO A 71 -0.38 -16.34 -20.06
C PRO A 71 0.33 -17.18 -19.01
N GLN A 72 1.66 -17.07 -18.94
CA GLN A 72 2.41 -17.70 -17.86
C GLN A 72 1.87 -17.19 -16.50
N PRO A 73 1.84 -18.04 -15.46
CA PRO A 73 1.47 -17.60 -14.12
C PRO A 73 2.31 -16.39 -13.73
N PRO A 74 1.73 -15.37 -13.08
CA PRO A 74 2.50 -14.27 -12.51
C PRO A 74 3.64 -14.82 -11.66
N ALA A 75 4.80 -14.18 -11.72
CA ALA A 75 5.88 -14.48 -10.78
C ALA A 75 5.33 -14.39 -9.35
N PRO A 76 5.75 -15.26 -8.41
CA PRO A 76 5.32 -15.15 -7.03
C PRO A 76 5.58 -13.73 -6.54
N LEU A 77 4.51 -13.02 -6.18
CA LEU A 77 4.66 -11.71 -5.56
C LEU A 77 5.40 -11.92 -4.23
N PRO A 78 6.34 -11.03 -3.86
CA PRO A 78 6.87 -11.06 -2.52
C PRO A 78 5.68 -10.92 -1.56
N SER A 79 5.65 -11.74 -0.51
CA SER A 79 4.53 -11.80 0.44
C SER A 79 4.41 -10.55 1.35
N THR A 80 5.04 -9.44 0.94
CA THR A 80 5.07 -8.12 1.58
C THR A 80 5.07 -7.06 0.47
N ASP A 81 4.49 -5.90 0.74
CA ASP A 81 4.36 -4.79 -0.20
C ASP A 81 5.72 -4.44 -0.84
N PRO A 82 5.90 -4.65 -2.14
CA PRO A 82 7.18 -4.42 -2.81
C PRO A 82 7.62 -2.95 -2.73
N ILE A 83 6.69 -2.01 -2.58
CA ILE A 83 6.99 -0.57 -2.54
C ILE A 83 7.71 -0.20 -1.24
N ILE A 84 7.60 -1.00 -0.18
CA ILE A 84 8.32 -0.75 1.09
C ILE A 84 9.84 -0.67 0.89
N CYS A 85 10.37 -1.43 -0.08
CA CYS A 85 11.79 -1.43 -0.40
C CYS A 85 12.22 -0.21 -1.22
N GLU A 86 11.32 0.36 -2.01
CA GLU A 86 11.59 1.64 -2.67
C GLU A 86 11.64 2.76 -1.62
N LEU A 87 10.76 2.71 -0.60
CA LEU A 87 10.82 3.62 0.53
C LEU A 87 12.16 3.48 1.28
N GLU A 88 12.59 2.25 1.58
CA GLU A 88 13.86 2.00 2.27
C GLU A 88 15.07 2.48 1.44
N ASN A 89 15.11 2.15 0.16
CA ASN A 89 16.19 2.57 -0.75
C ASN A 89 16.29 4.09 -0.90
N ASN A 90 15.13 4.77 -0.88
CA ASN A 90 15.06 6.23 -0.91
C ASN A 90 15.30 6.87 0.46
N LYS A 91 15.64 6.08 1.49
CA LYS A 91 15.82 6.52 2.88
C LYS A 91 14.61 7.29 3.40
N SER A 92 13.43 6.88 2.95
CA SER A 92 12.16 7.45 3.39
C SER A 92 11.94 7.12 4.86
N GLY A 93 11.50 8.11 5.63
CA GLY A 93 11.08 7.91 7.02
C GLY A 93 9.85 7.00 7.17
N PHE A 94 9.27 6.50 6.08
CA PHE A 94 8.04 5.70 6.10
C PHE A 94 8.26 4.20 5.99
N ALA A 95 9.44 3.71 5.57
CA ALA A 95 9.65 2.28 5.33
C ALA A 95 9.52 1.45 6.62
N LEU A 96 10.36 1.75 7.63
CA LEU A 96 10.35 1.06 8.91
C LEU A 96 9.02 1.23 9.68
N PRO A 97 8.40 2.43 9.76
CA PRO A 97 7.07 2.56 10.36
C PRO A 97 5.99 1.73 9.66
N SER A 98 6.02 1.65 8.32
CA SER A 98 5.07 0.81 7.57
C SER A 98 5.24 -0.68 7.92
N LEU A 99 6.47 -1.15 8.06
CA LEU A 99 6.73 -2.52 8.52
C LEU A 99 6.24 -2.72 9.96
N GLN A 100 6.56 -1.80 10.88
CA GLN A 100 6.12 -1.90 12.28
C GLN A 100 4.59 -1.92 12.40
N CYS A 101 3.88 -1.10 11.62
CA CYS A 101 2.43 -1.18 11.50
C CYS A 101 2.00 -2.56 11.03
N THR A 102 2.63 -3.10 9.98
CA THR A 102 2.30 -4.45 9.46
C THR A 102 2.41 -5.49 10.56
N LEU A 103 3.55 -5.53 11.25
CA LEU A 103 3.81 -6.47 12.35
C LEU A 103 2.77 -6.35 13.47
N ARG A 104 2.28 -5.13 13.74
CA ARG A 104 1.27 -4.85 14.75
C ARG A 104 -0.15 -5.21 14.32
N GLU A 105 -0.48 -5.14 13.03
CA GLU A 105 -1.86 -5.33 12.55
C GLU A 105 -2.15 -6.77 12.11
N LEU A 106 -1.13 -7.62 11.96
CA LEU A 106 -1.31 -9.04 11.62
C LEU A 106 -2.12 -9.82 12.67
N PRO A 107 -2.84 -10.89 12.29
CA PRO A 107 -3.45 -11.79 13.26
C PRO A 107 -2.43 -12.50 14.16
N GLU A 108 -2.87 -12.89 15.36
CA GLU A 108 -2.01 -13.44 16.41
C GLU A 108 -1.25 -14.69 15.95
N ASN A 109 -1.91 -15.60 15.23
CA ASN A 109 -1.29 -16.83 14.73
C ASN A 109 -0.10 -16.56 13.78
N ILE A 110 -0.13 -15.46 13.02
CA ILE A 110 0.99 -15.04 12.18
C ILE A 110 2.05 -14.34 13.01
N LYS A 111 1.64 -13.39 13.87
CA LYS A 111 2.56 -12.67 14.75
C LYS A 111 3.40 -13.62 15.60
N ASP A 112 2.81 -14.69 16.15
CA ASP A 112 3.53 -15.65 16.99
C ASP A 112 4.62 -16.39 16.22
N LYS A 113 4.32 -16.84 14.99
CA LYS A 113 5.30 -17.47 14.10
C LYS A 113 6.45 -16.51 13.78
N LEU A 114 6.13 -15.25 13.49
CA LEU A 114 7.12 -14.22 13.18
C LEU A 114 7.97 -13.85 14.38
N ASN A 115 7.35 -13.64 15.54
CA ASN A 115 8.03 -13.37 16.80
C ASN A 115 8.97 -14.52 17.17
N LYS A 116 8.54 -15.78 16.96
CA LYS A 116 9.39 -16.96 17.16
C LYS A 116 10.60 -16.93 16.22
N TYR A 117 10.40 -16.61 14.94
CA TYR A 117 11.49 -16.45 13.98
C TYR A 117 12.48 -15.37 14.42
N MET A 118 11.98 -14.17 14.74
CA MET A 118 12.81 -13.02 15.15
C MET A 118 13.61 -13.32 16.42
N LYS A 119 12.99 -13.94 17.43
CA LYS A 119 13.67 -14.35 18.67
C LYS A 119 14.74 -15.39 18.41
N THR A 120 14.44 -16.43 17.61
CA THR A 120 15.38 -17.52 17.33
C THR A 120 16.59 -17.03 16.53
N ALA A 121 16.35 -16.12 15.58
CA ALA A 121 17.39 -15.58 14.72
C ALA A 121 18.09 -14.33 15.28
N GLY A 122 17.67 -13.81 16.44
CA GLY A 122 18.22 -12.59 17.04
C GLY A 122 17.97 -11.33 16.20
N LYS A 123 16.85 -11.26 15.47
CA LYS A 123 16.54 -10.21 14.50
C LYS A 123 15.58 -9.17 15.06
N ASN A 124 15.78 -7.91 14.69
CA ASN A 124 14.85 -6.81 14.94
C ASN A 124 14.12 -6.40 13.64
N GLU A 125 13.17 -5.47 13.73
CA GLU A 125 12.34 -5.05 12.60
C GLU A 125 13.16 -4.39 11.48
N SER A 126 14.26 -3.70 11.80
CA SER A 126 15.15 -3.12 10.78
C SER A 126 15.90 -4.20 10.00
N ILE A 127 16.37 -5.25 10.68
CA ILE A 127 16.98 -6.41 10.03
C ILE A 127 15.95 -7.13 9.17
N LEU A 128 14.73 -7.29 9.68
CA LEU A 128 13.62 -7.89 8.94
C LEU A 128 13.29 -7.10 7.66
N LEU A 129 13.29 -5.76 7.72
CA LEU A 129 13.09 -4.90 6.56
C LEU A 129 14.17 -5.13 5.49
N LYS A 130 15.44 -5.25 5.90
CA LYS A 130 16.54 -5.55 4.98
C LYS A 130 16.35 -6.91 4.31
N GLU A 131 15.99 -7.93 5.06
CA GLU A 131 15.73 -9.28 4.53
C GLU A 131 14.59 -9.30 3.52
N ILE A 132 13.53 -8.55 3.80
CA ILE A 132 12.41 -8.36 2.86
C ILE A 132 12.92 -7.79 1.53
N CYS A 133 13.77 -6.77 1.59
CA CYS A 133 14.27 -6.10 0.40
C CYS A 133 15.35 -6.87 -0.35
N GLU A 134 16.20 -7.63 0.35
CA GLU A 134 17.13 -8.56 -0.26
C GLU A 134 16.38 -9.69 -0.98
N ALA A 135 15.35 -10.27 -0.35
CA ALA A 135 14.51 -11.29 -0.97
C ALA A 135 13.77 -10.76 -2.20
N LYS A 136 13.22 -9.54 -2.15
CA LYS A 136 12.64 -8.85 -3.31
C LYS A 136 13.66 -8.75 -4.45
N GLY A 137 14.90 -8.37 -4.15
CA GLY A 137 15.99 -8.29 -5.14
C GLY A 137 16.27 -9.62 -5.84
N LYS A 138 16.12 -10.72 -5.10
CA LYS A 138 16.27 -12.10 -5.61
C LYS A 138 15.00 -12.68 -6.24
N ARG A 139 13.87 -11.95 -6.21
CA ARG A 139 12.53 -12.43 -6.62
C ARG A 139 12.08 -13.66 -5.84
N GLU A 140 12.44 -13.71 -4.56
CA GLU A 140 12.15 -14.78 -3.64
C GLU A 140 11.26 -14.27 -2.49
N ASN A 141 10.67 -15.20 -1.75
CA ASN A 141 10.07 -14.87 -0.48
C ASN A 141 11.16 -14.77 0.60
N PRO A 142 11.01 -13.84 1.56
CA PRO A 142 11.89 -13.80 2.73
C PRO A 142 11.92 -15.14 3.48
N ASP A 143 13.04 -15.51 4.09
CA ASP A 143 13.19 -16.81 4.76
C ASP A 143 12.10 -17.09 5.81
N PHE A 144 11.67 -16.04 6.54
CA PHE A 144 10.61 -16.19 7.54
C PHE A 144 9.27 -16.61 6.93
N MET A 145 9.04 -16.34 5.64
CA MET A 145 7.83 -16.70 4.90
C MET A 145 7.75 -18.18 4.52
N SER A 146 8.84 -18.95 4.67
CA SER A 146 8.92 -20.37 4.27
C SER A 146 7.88 -21.26 4.94
N ASN A 147 7.50 -20.96 6.18
CA ASN A 147 6.57 -21.77 7.00
C ASN A 147 5.12 -21.25 7.00
N TYR A 148 4.80 -20.28 6.14
CA TYR A 148 3.46 -19.70 6.03
C TYR A 148 2.66 -20.32 4.89
N THR A 149 1.36 -20.47 5.11
CA THR A 149 0.41 -20.87 4.07
C THR A 149 0.27 -19.75 3.03
N ASN A 150 -0.28 -20.05 1.86
CA ASN A 150 -0.56 -18.98 0.87
C ASN A 150 -1.54 -17.95 1.42
N ASN A 151 -2.57 -18.38 2.16
CA ASN A 151 -3.50 -17.46 2.81
C ASN A 151 -2.81 -16.55 3.85
N ASP A 152 -1.87 -17.09 4.62
CA ASP A 152 -1.09 -16.28 5.55
C ASP A 152 -0.24 -15.22 4.80
N LYS A 153 0.36 -15.61 3.68
CA LYS A 153 1.18 -14.72 2.83
C LYS A 153 0.34 -13.60 2.22
N ASP A 154 -0.83 -13.93 1.68
CA ASP A 154 -1.77 -12.96 1.09
C ASP A 154 -2.20 -11.95 2.16
N MET A 155 -2.51 -12.41 3.37
CA MET A 155 -2.87 -11.54 4.48
C MET A 155 -1.72 -10.62 4.91
N ILE A 156 -0.47 -11.11 4.91
CA ILE A 156 0.70 -10.26 5.20
C ILE A 156 0.89 -9.22 4.10
N TYR A 157 0.73 -9.61 2.85
CA TYR A 157 0.79 -8.69 1.72
C TYR A 157 -0.26 -7.59 1.85
N ASP A 158 -1.54 -7.93 2.01
CA ASP A 158 -2.63 -6.96 2.11
C ASP A 158 -2.44 -6.00 3.30
N THR A 159 -2.08 -6.54 4.46
CA THR A 159 -1.79 -5.75 5.67
C THR A 159 -0.65 -4.77 5.43
N SER A 160 0.42 -5.22 4.76
CA SER A 160 1.57 -4.38 4.48
C SER A 160 1.27 -3.24 3.50
N VAL A 161 0.43 -3.50 2.49
CA VAL A 161 -0.05 -2.48 1.55
C VAL A 161 -0.88 -1.43 2.28
N LEU A 162 -1.81 -1.86 3.13
CA LEU A 162 -2.64 -0.95 3.93
C LEU A 162 -1.80 -0.08 4.87
N CYS A 163 -0.84 -0.68 5.56
CA CYS A 163 0.07 0.04 6.46
C CYS A 163 0.94 1.06 5.72
N ARG A 164 1.51 0.69 4.57
CA ARG A 164 2.25 1.65 3.72
C ARG A 164 1.36 2.83 3.34
N ILE A 165 0.13 2.57 2.86
CA ILE A 165 -0.78 3.65 2.45
C ILE A 165 -1.07 4.58 3.63
N ARG A 166 -1.36 4.04 4.82
CA ARG A 166 -1.59 4.85 6.03
C ARG A 166 -0.41 5.77 6.37
N HIS A 167 0.82 5.31 6.21
CA HIS A 167 2.01 6.11 6.53
C HIS A 167 2.43 7.09 5.42
N THR A 168 2.09 6.80 4.16
CA THR A 168 2.53 7.60 3.00
C THR A 168 1.46 8.56 2.48
N ALA A 169 0.19 8.33 2.82
CA ALA A 169 -0.89 9.24 2.45
C ALA A 169 -0.68 10.61 3.10
N LYS A 170 -0.83 11.67 2.31
CA LYS A 170 -0.82 13.04 2.83
C LYS A 170 -2.06 13.23 3.69
N SER A 171 -1.90 13.81 4.87
CA SER A 171 -3.04 14.28 5.66
C SER A 171 -3.73 15.40 4.88
N GLU A 172 -5.04 15.30 4.71
CA GLU A 172 -5.86 16.42 4.27
C GLU A 172 -5.87 17.45 5.40
N CYS A 173 -5.06 18.51 5.27
CA CYS A 173 -5.02 19.66 6.16
C CYS A 173 -5.04 20.93 5.32
#